data_AF-A0A1S9MGD9-F1
#
_entry.id   AF-A0A1S9MGD9-F1
#
_cell.length_a   1.000
_cell.length_b   1.000
_cell.length_c   1.000
_cell.angle_alpha   90.00
_cell.angle_beta   90.00
_cell.angle_gamma   90.00
#
_symmetry.space_group_name_H-M   'P 1'
#
loop_
_entity.id
_entity.type
_entity.pdbx_description
1 polymer ?
#
loop_
_entity_poly.entity_id
_entity_poly.type
_entity_poly.pdbx_seq_one_letter_code
_entity_poly.pdbx_strand_id
1 'polypeptide(L)' 'MTRKPHRNGRGLFLGAVLGAVVGFLLGRGAGNPVFGALLGAVIGSALLYRINPGPWKKD' A
#
# COMPACT_ATOMS: atom_id res chain seq x y z
N MET A 1 25.48 -10.72 6.35
CA MET A 1 24.25 -10.38 7.11
C MET A 1 23.13 -10.09 6.12
N THR A 2 22.22 -11.03 5.91
CA THR A 2 21.05 -10.84 5.05
C THR A 2 20.16 -9.77 5.71
N ARG A 3 20.10 -8.56 5.14
CA ARG A 3 19.15 -7.51 5.55
C ARG A 3 17.74 -8.10 5.37
N LYS A 4 17.14 -8.61 6.44
CA LYS A 4 15.72 -8.97 6.43
C LYS A 4 14.96 -7.73 5.99
N PRO A 5 14.08 -7.81 4.96
CA PRO A 5 13.23 -6.68 4.60
C PRO A 5 12.46 -6.25 5.84
N HIS A 6 12.72 -5.03 6.32
CA HIS A 6 12.09 -4.50 7.52
C HIS A 6 10.61 -4.28 7.21
N ARG A 7 9.75 -5.12 7.78
CA ARG A 7 8.31 -5.10 7.49
C ARG A 7 7.61 -4.03 8.33
N ASN A 8 7.39 -2.84 7.76
CA ASN A 8 6.48 -1.86 8.35
C ASN A 8 5.02 -2.21 8.00
N GLY A 9 4.34 -2.89 8.92
CA GLY A 9 2.91 -3.19 8.79
C GLY A 9 2.02 -1.94 8.70
N ARG A 10 2.44 -0.78 9.24
CA ARG A 10 1.67 0.48 9.17
C ARG A 10 1.72 1.08 7.77
N GLY A 11 2.89 1.07 7.13
CA GLY A 11 3.05 1.51 5.74
C GLY A 11 2.26 0.63 4.78
N LEU A 12 2.28 -0.69 5.00
CA LEU A 12 1.46 -1.64 4.26
C LEU A 12 -0.04 -1.34 4.42
N PHE A 13 -0.52 -1.19 5.66
CA PHE A 13 -1.93 -0.95 5.95
C PHE A 13 -2.42 0.41 5.42
N LEU A 14 -1.68 1.49 5.68
CA LEU A 14 -2.02 2.82 5.16
C LEU A 14 -1.99 2.85 3.64
N GLY A 15 -1.01 2.18 3.03
CA GLY A 15 -0.92 2.03 1.59
C GLY A 15 -2.13 1.29 1.01
N ALA A 16 -2.55 0.20 1.64
CA ALA A 16 -3.72 -0.55 1.25
C ALA A 16 -4.99 0.30 1.29
N VAL A 17 -5.22 1.02 2.40
CA VAL A 17 -6.44 1.82 2.60
C VAL A 17 -6.49 3.00 1.63
N LEU A 18 -5.42 3.80 1.55
CA LEU A 18 -5.37 4.95 0.64
C LEU A 18 -5.45 4.51 -0.82
N GLY A 19 -4.71 3.46 -1.16
CA GLY A 19 -4.72 2.84 -2.47
C GLY A 19 -6.11 2.33 -2.86
N ALA A 20 -6.81 1.65 -1.94
CA ALA A 20 -8.16 1.16 -2.17
C ALA A 20 -9.16 2.29 -2.42
N VAL A 21 -9.10 3.38 -1.65
CA VAL A 21 -9.99 4.53 -1.81
C VAL A 21 -9.79 5.20 -3.17
N VAL A 22 -8.54 5.51 -3.53
CA VAL A 22 -8.23 6.13 -4.83
C VAL A 22 -8.59 5.18 -5.99
N GLY A 23 -8.21 3.91 -5.85
CA GLY A 23 -8.50 2.88 -6.83
C GLY A 23 -9.99 2.65 -7.03
N PHE A 24 -10.80 2.67 -5.97
CA PHE A 24 -12.25 2.58 -6.05
C PHE A 24 -12.85 3.72 -6.87
N LEU A 25 -12.40 4.96 -6.63
CA LEU A 25 -12.89 6.15 -7.33
C LEU A 25 -12.54 6.10 -8.82
N LEU A 26 -11.30 5.71 -9.15
CA LEU A 26 -10.88 5.53 -10.55
C LEU A 26 -11.61 4.37 -11.22
N GLY A 27 -11.73 3.23 -10.53
CA GLY A 27 -12.45 2.06 -11.01
C GLY A 27 -13.93 2.31 -11.23
N ARG A 28 -14.55 3.17 -10.42
CA ARG A 28 -15.94 3.62 -10.60
C ARG A 28 -16.11 4.35 -11.93
N GLY A 29 -15.16 5.20 -12.31
CA GLY A 29 -15.15 5.86 -13.62
C GLY A 29 -14.93 4.89 -14.79
N ALA A 30 -14.19 3.81 -14.55
CA ALA A 30 -13.92 2.77 -15.54
C ALA A 30 -14.97 1.64 -15.59
N GLY A 31 -16.05 1.73 -14.80
CA GLY A 31 -17.12 0.73 -14.76
C GLY A 31 -16.85 -0.50 -13.87
N ASN A 32 -15.71 -0.57 -13.18
CA ASN A 32 -15.38 -1.64 -12.23
C ASN A 32 -14.71 -1.11 -10.95
N PRO A 33 -15.50 -0.62 -9.99
CA PRO A 33 -14.97 -0.01 -8.76
C PRO A 33 -14.27 -1.01 -7.84
N VAL A 34 -14.73 -2.27 -7.80
CA VAL A 34 -14.13 -3.31 -6.94
C VAL A 34 -12.74 -3.66 -7.43
N PHE A 35 -12.58 -3.87 -8.74
CA PHE A 35 -11.27 -4.14 -9.32
C PHE A 35 -10.31 -2.97 -9.11
N GLY A 36 -10.78 -1.73 -9.32
CA GLY A 36 -9.99 -0.54 -9.04
C GLY A 36 -9.52 -0.48 -7.59
N ALA A 37 -10.40 -0.77 -6.62
CA ALA A 37 -10.05 -0.79 -5.20
C ALA A 37 -8.97 -1.83 -4.88
N LEU A 38 -9.12 -3.06 -5.38
CA LEU A 38 -8.14 -4.13 -5.16
C LEU A 38 -6.77 -3.78 -5.74
N LEU A 39 -6.75 -3.27 -6.98
CA LEU A 39 -5.53 -2.92 -7.69
C LEU A 39 -4.84 -1.72 -7.03
N GLY A 40 -5.63 -0.71 -6.65
CA GLY A 40 -5.16 0.43 -5.88
C GLY A 40 -4.59 0.02 -4.52
N ALA A 41 -5.23 -0.89 -3.79
CA ALA A 41 -4.74 -1.39 -2.51
C ALA A 41 -3.36 -2.04 -2.63
N VAL A 42 -3.15 -2.88 -3.66
CA VAL A 42 -1.86 -3.53 -3.92
C VAL A 42 -0.77 -2.50 -4.24
N ILE A 43 -1.05 -1.56 -5.15
CA ILE A 43 -0.10 -0.52 -5.55
C ILE A 43 0.24 0.40 -4.36
N GLY A 44 -0.78 0.88 -3.66
CA GLY A 44 -0.60 1.77 -2.51
C GLY A 44 0.18 1.09 -1.39
N SER A 45 -0.11 -0.18 -1.11
CA SER A 45 0.65 -0.98 -0.15
C SER A 45 2.11 -1.06 -0.54
N ALA A 46 2.41 -1.43 -1.79
CA ALA A 46 3.77 -1.56 -2.28
C ALA A 46 4.54 -0.22 -2.23
N LEU A 47 3.87 0.88 -2.56
CA LEU A 47 4.46 2.21 -2.57
C LEU A 47 4.80 2.68 -1.16
N LEU A 48 3.85 2.65 -0.22
CA LEU A 48 4.11 3.09 1.16
C LEU A 48 5.01 2.13 1.92
N TYR A 49 4.97 0.83 1.60
CA TYR A 49 5.95 -0.14 2.09
C TYR A 49 7.38 0.21 1.67
N ARG A 50 7.55 0.76 0.45
CA ARG A 50 8.86 1.19 -0.07
C ARG A 50 9.31 2.56 0.45
N ILE A 51 8.39 3.52 0.56
CA ILE A 51 8.71 4.91 0.93
C ILE A 51 8.91 5.07 2.43
N ASN A 52 8.12 4.35 3.24
CA ASN A 52 8.22 4.42 4.70
C ASN A 52 8.49 3.03 5.27
N PRO A 53 9.75 2.57 5.28
CA PRO A 53 10.10 1.28 5.85
C PRO A 53 9.90 1.20 7.37
N GLY A 54 9.41 2.25 8.05
CA GLY A 54 9.26 2.29 9.51
C GLY A 54 10.57 2.71 10.19
N PRO A 55 10.51 3.21 11.44
CA PRO A 55 11.71 3.64 12.14
C PRO A 55 12.67 2.47 12.28
N TRP A 56 13.91 2.65 11.83
CA TRP A 56 15.00 1.72 12.10
C TRP A 56 15.10 1.61 13.63
N LYS A 57 14.74 0.45 14.19
CA LYS A 57 15.09 0.11 15.57
C LYS A 57 16.60 0.21 15.65
N LYS A 58 17.10 1.35 16.15
CA LYS A 58 18.43 1.47 16.72
C LYS A 58 18.30 0.84 18.10
N ASP A 59 18.42 -0.48 18.12
CA ASP A 59 18.85 -1.18 19.33
C ASP A 59 20.39 -1.16 19.32
#